data_AF-A0A0C1EAC3-F1
#
_entry.id   AF-A0A0C1EAC3-F1
#
_cell.length_a   1.000
_cell.length_b   1.000
_cell.length_c   1.000
_cell.angle_alpha   90.00
_cell.angle_beta   90.00
_cell.angle_gamma   90.00
#
_symmetry.space_group_name_H-M   'P 1'
#
loop_
_entity.id
_entity.type
_entity.pdbx_description
1 polymer ?
#
loop_
_entity_poly.entity_id
_entity_poly.type
_entity_poly.pdbx_seq_one_letter_code
_entity_poly.pdbx_strand_id
1 'polypeptide(L)' 'MMDITIESLRNEFNHELNTAHSSADLEQIKVKYLGKKGPLQNLMKSLRDVSPEERPEVGKQI' A
#
# COMPACT_ATOMS: atom_id res chain seq x y z
N MET A 1 0.13 17.68 -1.28
CA MET A 1 0.71 16.33 -1.10
C MET A 1 -0.45 15.39 -1.28
N MET A 2 -0.38 14.44 -2.21
CA MET A 2 -1.50 13.55 -2.50
C MET A 2 -1.55 12.52 -1.37
N ASP A 3 -2.54 12.63 -0.48
CA ASP A 3 -2.77 11.63 0.56
C ASP A 3 -3.14 10.31 -0.13
N ILE A 4 -2.17 9.40 -0.24
CA ILE A 4 -2.40 8.09 -0.86
C ILE A 4 -3.25 7.27 0.11
N THR A 5 -4.52 7.05 -0.25
CA THR A 5 -5.43 6.17 0.50
C THR A 5 -5.13 4.70 0.22
N ILE A 6 -5.50 3.80 1.15
CA ILE A 6 -5.40 2.35 0.94
C ILE A 6 -6.12 1.89 -0.34
N GLU A 7 -7.24 2.53 -0.67
CA GLU A 7 -8.04 2.19 -1.84
C GLU A 7 -7.30 2.52 -3.14
N SER A 8 -6.65 3.69 -3.21
CA SER A 8 -5.84 4.08 -4.36
C SER A 8 -4.67 3.11 -4.57
N LEU A 9 -4.02 2.74 -3.46
CA LEU A 9 -2.93 1.76 -3.41
C LEU A 9 -3.36 0.37 -3.92
N ARG A 10 -4.55 -0.10 -3.52
CA ARG A 10 -5.13 -1.36 -4.01
C ARG A 10 -5.45 -1.29 -5.50
N ASN A 11 -6.01 -0.18 -5.97
CA ASN A 11 -6.34 -0.01 -7.38
C ASN A 11 -5.09 -0.03 -8.27
N GLU A 12 -4.02 0.67 -7.86
CA GLU A 12 -2.74 0.67 -8.57
C GLU A 12 -2.12 -0.75 -8.58
N PHE A 13 -2.11 -1.43 -7.43
CA PHE A 13 -1.62 -2.81 -7.32
C PHE A 13 -2.38 -3.77 -8.24
N ASN A 14 -3.71 -3.71 -8.25
CA ASN A 14 -4.54 -4.56 -9.10
C ASN A 14 -4.33 -4.25 -10.59
N HIS A 15 -4.17 -2.97 -10.94
CA HIS A 15 -3.86 -2.60 -12.32
C HIS A 15 -2.52 -3.21 -12.77
N GLU A 16 -1.46 -3.02 -11.99
CA GLU A 16 -0.14 -3.58 -12.31
C GLU A 16 -0.15 -5.11 -12.38
N LEU A 17 -0.84 -5.78 -11.45
CA LEU A 17 -1.01 -7.23 -11.47
C LEU A 17 -1.71 -7.71 -12.75
N ASN A 18 -2.76 -7.01 -13.19
CA ASN A 18 -3.49 -7.38 -14.42
C ASN A 18 -2.63 -7.19 -15.69
N THR A 19 -1.63 -6.31 -15.64
CA THR A 19 -0.68 -6.07 -16.73
C THR A 19 0.62 -6.88 -16.63
N ALA A 20 0.80 -7.65 -15.57
CA ALA A 20 1.98 -8.48 -15.39
C ALA A 20 1.94 -9.69 -16.32
N HIS A 21 3.03 -9.93 -17.05
CA HIS A 21 3.12 -11.02 -18.03
C HIS A 21 4.20 -12.06 -17.70
N SER A 22 4.96 -11.84 -16.63
CA SER A 22 6.03 -12.72 -16.22
C SER A 22 6.15 -12.82 -14.70
N SER A 23 6.82 -13.88 -14.24
CA SER A 23 7.20 -14.01 -12.83
C SER A 23 8.13 -12.89 -12.35
N ALA A 24 8.92 -12.31 -13.26
CA ALA A 24 9.76 -11.16 -12.94
C ALA A 24 8.93 -9.90 -12.65
N ASP A 25 7.86 -9.67 -13.41
CA ASP A 25 6.93 -8.55 -13.18
C ASP A 25 6.24 -8.71 -11.82
N LEU A 26 5.77 -9.93 -11.51
CA LEU A 26 5.15 -10.24 -10.21
C LEU A 26 6.12 -10.02 -9.04
N GLU A 27 7.40 -10.38 -9.21
CA GLU A 27 8.42 -10.12 -8.19
C GLU A 27 8.66 -8.62 -8.00
N GLN A 28 8.72 -7.85 -9.09
CA GLN A 28 8.85 -6.39 -9.01
C GLN A 28 7.65 -5.75 -8.30
N ILE A 29 6.43 -6.17 -8.64
CA ILE A 29 5.21 -5.70 -7.97
C ILE A 29 5.27 -6.06 -6.48
N LYS A 30 5.60 -7.30 -6.13
CA LYS A 30 5.74 -7.74 -4.73
C LYS A 30 6.74 -6.86 -3.97
N VAL A 31 7.92 -6.62 -4.55
CA VAL A 31 8.97 -5.79 -3.94
C VAL A 31 8.53 -4.33 -3.83
N LYS A 32 7.89 -3.76 -4.87
CA LYS A 32 7.40 -2.38 -4.89
C LYS A 32 6.41 -2.16 -3.74
N TYR A 33 5.40 -3.01 -3.60
CA TYR A 33 4.30 -2.80 -2.66
C TYR A 33 4.58 -3.29 -1.25
N LEU A 34 5.16 -4.49 -1.10
CA LEU A 34 5.39 -5.13 0.21
C LEU A 34 6.80 -4.88 0.77
N GLY A 35 7.67 -4.23 0.00
CA GLY A 35 9.01 -3.88 0.46
C GLY A 35 9.00 -2.88 1.62
N LYS A 36 10.08 -2.86 2.42
CA LYS A 36 10.24 -1.97 3.59
C LYS A 36 10.19 -0.46 3.27
N LYS A 37 10.34 -0.10 1.99
CA LYS A 37 10.25 1.28 1.48
C LYS A 37 9.05 1.49 0.54
N GLY A 38 8.19 0.47 0.43
CA GLY A 38 7.02 0.48 -0.45
C GLY A 38 5.92 1.42 0.04
N PRO A 39 4.96 1.75 -0.83
CA PRO A 39 3.87 2.65 -0.50
C PRO A 39 2.98 2.10 0.63
N LEU A 40 2.78 0.77 0.73
CA LEU A 40 2.06 0.16 1.86
C LEU A 40 2.76 0.41 3.19
N GLN A 41 4.09 0.27 3.23
CA GLN A 41 4.86 0.52 4.44
C GLN A 41 4.84 2.01 4.84
N ASN A 42 4.74 2.92 3.87
CA ASN A 42 4.59 4.35 4.14
C ASN A 42 3.20 4.67 4.68
N LEU A 43 2.15 4.05 4.15
CA LEU A 43 0.79 4.16 4.68
C LEU A 43 0.69 3.62 6.13
N MET A 44 1.35 2.50 6.42
CA MET A 44 1.43 2.00 7.80
C MET A 44 2.15 2.95 8.76
N LYS A 45 3.07 3.79 8.27
CA LYS A 45 3.75 4.79 9.10
C LYS A 45 2.86 6.00 9.38
N SER A 46 2.00 6.40 8.44
CA SER A 46 1.07 7.52 8.65
C SER A 46 0.01 7.22 9.72
N LEU A 47 -0.22 5.95 10.07
CA LEU A 47 -1.02 5.58 11.26
C LEU A 47 -0.48 6.20 12.56
N ARG A 48 0.81 6.53 12.64
CA ARG A 48 1.38 7.20 13.82
C ARG A 48 0.85 8.62 13.98
N ASP A 49 0.50 9.25 12.87
CA ASP A 49 0.00 10.63 12.81
C ASP A 49 -1.51 10.70 13.10
N VAL A 50 -2.20 9.55 13.13
CA VAL A 50 -3.61 9.42 13.52
C VAL A 50 -3.75 9.44 15.05
N SER A 51 -4.85 9.97 15.56
CA SER A 51 -5.17 9.99 16.99
C SER A 51 -5.23 8.57 17.59
N PRO A 52 -4.84 8.37 18.87
CA PRO A 52 -4.91 7.06 19.52
C PRO A 52 -6.27 6.36 19.40
N GLU A 53 -7.34 7.15 19.41
CA GLU A 53 -8.74 6.69 19.37
C GLU A 53 -9.13 6.17 17.97
N GLU A 54 -8.62 6.79 16.90
CA GLU A 54 -8.93 6.42 15.52
C GLU A 54 -7.99 5.35 14.94
N ARG A 55 -6.78 5.19 15.52
CA ARG A 55 -5.78 4.21 15.07
C ARG A 55 -6.32 2.79 14.88
N PRO A 56 -7.12 2.21 15.78
CA PRO A 56 -7.65 0.84 15.60
C PRO A 56 -8.57 0.73 14.38
N GLU A 57 -9.41 1.73 14.13
CA GLU A 57 -10.36 1.71 13.01
C GLU A 57 -9.63 1.95 11.68
N VAL A 58 -8.72 2.92 11.61
CA VAL A 58 -7.92 3.18 10.41
C VAL A 58 -6.98 2.01 10.11
N GLY A 59 -6.37 1.41 11.14
CA GLY A 59 -5.49 0.26 11.00
C GLY A 59 -6.19 -0.99 10.44
N LYS A 60 -7.48 -1.20 10.73
CA LYS A 60 -8.27 -2.31 10.14
C LYS A 60 -8.51 -2.17 8.64
N GLN A 61 -8.46 -0.95 8.11
CA GLN A 61 -8.73 -0.71 6.70
C GLN A 61 -7.52 -1.03 5.80
N ILE A 62 -6.31 -1.03 6.38
CA ILE A 62 -5.02 -1.27 5.71
C ILE A 62 -4.74 -2.77 5.66
#